data_AF-A0AAX3WB06-F1
#
_entry.id   AF-A0AAX3WB06-F1
#
_cell.length_a   1.000
_cell.length_b   1.000
_cell.length_c   1.000
_cell.angle_alpha   90.00
_cell.angle_beta   90.00
_cell.angle_gamma   90.00
#
_symmetry.space_group_name_H-M   'P 1'
#
loop_
_entity.id
_entity.type
_entity.pdbx_description
1 polymer ?
#
loop_
_entity_poly.entity_id
_entity_poly.type
_entity_poly.pdbx_seq_one_letter_code
_entity_poly.pdbx_strand_id
1 'polypeptide(L)'
;MTSFGKRQLLKYLGTIRGRGNLTIGNDHINLGIVSYEIDSYRDRELYSADGQIEGDTAHLMRAFEAGGARISLPRGRSVEVVLADPTGSSTVEIVIQGRLPL
;
A
#
# COMPACT_ATOMS: atom_id res chain seq x y z
N MET A 1 27.47 26.11 18.02
CA MET A 1 28.02 24.75 17.73
C MET A 1 26.87 23.86 17.29
N THR A 2 26.98 23.31 16.09
CA THR A 2 25.97 22.55 15.36
C THR A 2 25.84 21.12 15.91
N SER A 3 24.62 20.72 16.31
CA SER A 3 24.24 19.32 16.48
C SER A 3 23.22 18.93 15.42
N PHE A 4 23.71 18.80 14.17
CA PHE A 4 23.00 18.06 13.12
C PHE A 4 23.51 16.61 13.17
N GLY A 5 22.98 15.81 14.09
CA GLY A 5 23.45 14.45 14.33
C GLY A 5 22.33 13.43 14.23
N LYS A 6 22.23 12.78 13.05
CA LYS A 6 21.30 11.69 12.65
C LYS A 6 19.96 12.13 12.06
N ARG A 7 19.99 12.81 10.90
CA ARG A 7 18.94 12.56 9.89
C ARG A 7 19.10 11.11 9.43
N GLN A 8 18.23 10.21 9.91
CA GLN A 8 18.09 8.86 9.37
C GLN A 8 17.79 9.00 7.87
N LEU A 9 18.73 8.59 7.02
CA LEU A 9 18.57 8.61 5.57
C LEU A 9 17.67 7.44 5.16
N LEU A 10 16.36 7.68 5.13
CA LEU A 10 15.42 6.87 4.37
C LEU A 10 15.89 6.88 2.91
N LYS A 11 16.39 5.73 2.44
CA LYS A 11 16.79 5.56 1.05
C LYS A 11 15.57 5.15 0.25
N TYR A 12 15.10 6.03 -0.62
CA TYR A 12 14.07 5.71 -1.60
C TYR A 12 14.59 4.65 -2.58
N LEU A 13 13.81 3.58 -2.77
CA LEU A 13 14.13 2.44 -3.62
C LEU A 13 13.42 2.48 -4.97
N GLY A 14 12.30 3.19 -5.06
CA GLY A 14 11.50 3.31 -6.28
C GLY A 14 10.00 3.30 -6.01
N THR A 15 9.25 3.62 -7.06
CA THR A 15 7.78 3.56 -7.07
C THR A 15 7.33 2.40 -7.94
N ILE A 16 6.40 1.59 -7.45
CA ILE A 16 5.67 0.61 -8.25
C ILE A 16 4.26 1.15 -8.45
N ARG A 17 3.85 1.26 -9.71
CA ARG A 17 2.50 1.68 -10.08
C ARG A 17 1.88 0.72 -11.08
N GLY A 18 0.57 0.59 -11.04
CA GLY A 18 -0.14 -0.31 -11.93
C GLY A 18 -1.60 -0.48 -11.56
N ARG A 19 -2.20 -1.55 -12.09
CA ARG A 19 -3.55 -1.98 -11.74
C ARG A 19 -3.49 -3.37 -11.15
N GLY A 20 -4.27 -3.61 -10.11
CA GLY A 20 -4.34 -4.88 -9.42
C GLY A 20 -5.76 -5.17 -8.94
N ASN A 21 -6.01 -6.42 -8.55
CA ASN A 21 -7.28 -6.78 -7.91
C ASN A 21 -7.16 -6.57 -6.40
N LEU A 22 -8.12 -5.87 -5.83
CA LEU A 22 -8.27 -5.68 -4.39
C LEU A 22 -9.13 -6.82 -3.82
N THR A 23 -8.58 -7.56 -2.88
CA THR A 23 -9.24 -8.67 -2.20
C THR A 23 -9.25 -8.48 -0.69
N ILE A 24 -10.23 -9.05 0.01
CA ILE A 24 -10.32 -9.05 1.48
C ILE A 24 -10.55 -10.47 2.00
N GLY A 25 -10.33 -10.65 3.31
CA GLY A 25 -10.57 -11.91 4.00
C GLY A 25 -9.69 -13.04 3.49
N ASN A 26 -8.38 -12.82 3.32
CA ASN A 26 -7.43 -13.80 2.77
C ASN A 26 -7.78 -14.27 1.34
N ASP A 27 -8.01 -13.34 0.42
CA ASP A 27 -8.32 -13.59 -0.99
C ASP A 27 -9.67 -14.25 -1.30
N HIS A 28 -10.54 -14.42 -0.30
CA HIS A 28 -11.87 -15.02 -0.53
C HIS A 28 -12.86 -14.09 -1.22
N ILE A 29 -12.74 -12.77 -1.03
CA ILE A 29 -13.68 -11.79 -1.58
C ILE A 29 -12.90 -10.84 -2.48
N ASN A 30 -13.20 -10.86 -3.78
CA ASN A 30 -12.68 -9.89 -4.74
C ASN A 30 -13.62 -8.68 -4.78
N LEU A 31 -13.08 -7.50 -4.44
CA LEU A 31 -13.82 -6.25 -4.46
C LEU A 31 -13.76 -5.61 -5.85
N GLY A 32 -12.63 -5.71 -6.55
CA GLY A 32 -12.52 -5.24 -7.94
C GLY A 32 -11.12 -4.75 -8.29
N ILE A 33 -11.00 -4.14 -9.47
CA ILE A 33 -9.74 -3.57 -9.95
C ILE A 33 -9.52 -2.20 -9.32
N VAL A 34 -8.32 -1.98 -8.79
CA VAL A 34 -7.81 -0.70 -8.31
C VAL A 34 -6.53 -0.32 -9.04
N SER A 35 -6.31 0.98 -9.23
CA SER A 35 -4.99 1.50 -9.57
C SER A 35 -4.21 1.69 -8.27
N TYR A 36 -2.92 1.40 -8.27
CA TYR A 36 -2.07 1.57 -7.10
C TYR A 36 -0.80 2.32 -7.48
N GLU A 37 -0.27 3.05 -6.52
CA GLU A 37 1.05 3.65 -6.53
C GLU A 37 1.68 3.43 -5.15
N ILE A 38 2.82 2.77 -5.12
CA ILE A 38 3.49 2.34 -3.87
C ILE A 38 4.94 2.79 -3.93
N ASP A 39 5.31 3.64 -2.99
CA ASP A 39 6.68 4.09 -2.78
C ASP A 39 7.39 3.20 -1.77
N SER A 40 8.58 2.77 -2.17
CA SER A 40 9.38 1.83 -1.38
C SER A 40 10.60 2.55 -0.80
N TYR A 41 10.85 2.34 0.48
CA TYR A 41 11.97 2.94 1.18
C TYR A 41 12.74 1.90 1.98
N ARG A 42 14.02 2.19 2.25
CA ARG A 42 14.90 1.40 3.10
C ARG A 42 15.53 2.29 4.16
N ASP A 43 15.32 1.95 5.43
CA ASP A 43 16.05 2.53 6.55
C ASP A 43 16.94 1.47 7.22
N ARG A 44 18.26 1.64 7.10
CA ARG A 44 19.34 0.79 7.65
C ARG A 44 19.24 -0.69 7.26
N GLU A 45 18.20 -1.42 7.67
CA GLU A 45 17.87 -2.80 7.25
C GLU A 45 16.35 -3.09 7.19
N LEU A 46 15.50 -2.12 7.51
CA LEU A 46 14.05 -2.23 7.45
C LEU A 46 13.53 -1.72 6.11
N TYR A 47 12.68 -2.52 5.46
CA TYR A 47 11.90 -2.08 4.31
C TYR A 47 10.61 -1.47 4.83
N SER A 48 10.31 -0.25 4.40
CA SER A 48 9.03 0.41 4.62
C SER A 48 8.42 0.79 3.29
N ALA A 49 7.10 0.83 3.24
CA ALA A 49 6.40 1.26 2.05
C ALA A 49 5.05 1.85 2.40
N ASP A 50 4.74 2.90 1.67
CA ASP A 50 3.52 3.68 1.72
C ASP A 50 3.04 3.88 0.29
N GLY A 51 1.76 4.18 0.15
CA GLY A 51 1.22 4.37 -1.18
C GLY A 51 -0.19 4.88 -1.15
N GLN A 52 -0.77 4.91 -2.33
CA GLN A 52 -2.16 5.27 -2.55
C GLN A 52 -2.78 4.26 -3.50
N ILE A 53 -4.07 4.00 -3.29
CA ILE A 53 -4.89 3.26 -4.23
C ILE A 53 -6.07 4.10 -4.67
N GLU A 54 -6.40 3.97 -5.94
CA GLU A 54 -7.54 4.62 -6.55
C GLU A 54 -8.51 3.56 -7.09
N GLY A 55 -9.79 3.71 -6.80
CA GLY A 55 -10.81 2.76 -7.23
C GLY A 55 -12.21 3.21 -6.86
N ASP A 56 -13.15 2.27 -6.98
CA ASP A 56 -14.54 2.49 -6.58
C ASP A 56 -14.62 2.72 -5.07
N THR A 57 -15.26 3.83 -4.67
CA THR A 57 -15.38 4.24 -3.27
C THR A 57 -16.05 3.16 -2.40
N ALA A 58 -17.05 2.43 -2.91
CA ALA A 58 -17.70 1.37 -2.13
C ALA A 58 -16.77 0.17 -1.91
N HIS A 59 -15.89 -0.13 -2.87
CA HIS A 59 -14.85 -1.14 -2.70
C HIS A 59 -13.81 -0.70 -1.67
N LEU A 60 -13.35 0.55 -1.73
CA LEU A 60 -12.38 1.09 -0.77
C LEU A 60 -12.94 1.12 0.66
N MET A 61 -14.20 1.54 0.82
CA MET A 61 -14.90 1.51 2.11
C MET A 61 -15.00 0.10 2.69
N ARG A 62 -15.37 -0.90 1.87
CA ARG A 62 -15.42 -2.31 2.32
C ARG A 62 -14.05 -2.85 2.71
N ALA A 63 -13.00 -2.46 1.98
CA ALA A 63 -11.63 -2.85 2.31
C ALA A 63 -11.14 -2.22 3.62
N PHE A 64 -11.52 -0.97 3.87
CA PHE A 64 -11.26 -0.29 5.15
C PHE A 64 -12.01 -0.98 6.31
N GLU A 65 -13.30 -1.26 6.16
CA GLU A 65 -14.13 -1.94 7.16
C GLU A 65 -13.62 -3.34 7.51
N ALA A 66 -12.99 -4.04 6.54
CA ALA A 66 -12.39 -5.34 6.76
C ALA A 66 -11.09 -5.29 7.61
N GLY A 67 -10.51 -4.10 7.81
CA GLY A 67 -9.29 -3.88 8.59
C GLY A 67 -8.00 -4.37 7.92
N GLY A 68 -8.09 -4.94 6.73
CA GLY A 68 -6.96 -5.46 5.96
C GLY A 68 -7.40 -5.96 4.59
N ALA A 69 -6.61 -5.64 3.58
CA ALA A 69 -6.85 -6.05 2.20
C ALA A 69 -5.55 -6.52 1.54
N ARG A 70 -5.68 -7.17 0.38
CA ARG A 70 -4.54 -7.60 -0.42
C ARG A 70 -4.71 -7.10 -1.85
N ILE A 71 -3.62 -6.61 -2.43
CA ILE A 71 -3.57 -6.19 -3.83
C ILE A 71 -2.79 -7.24 -4.59
N SER A 72 -3.44 -7.90 -5.54
CA SER A 72 -2.78 -8.79 -6.49
C SER A 72 -2.14 -7.96 -7.60
N LEU A 73 -0.81 -7.90 -7.60
CA LEU A 73 0.01 -7.21 -8.59
C LEU A 73 0.22 -8.09 -9.84
N PRO A 74 0.63 -7.49 -10.98
CA PRO A 74 1.07 -8.24 -12.14
C PRO A 74 2.19 -9.24 -11.79
N ARG A 75 2.24 -10.36 -12.50
CA ARG A 75 3.22 -11.47 -12.32
C ARG A 75 3.03 -12.30 -11.05
N GLY A 76 1.82 -12.35 -10.50
CA GLY A 76 1.45 -13.25 -9.39
C GLY A 76 2.02 -12.82 -8.03
N ARG A 77 2.47 -11.57 -7.92
CA ARG A 77 2.89 -10.97 -6.65
C ARG A 77 1.66 -10.42 -5.93
N SER A 78 1.68 -10.38 -4.60
CA SER A 78 0.62 -9.78 -3.80
C SER A 78 1.19 -8.97 -2.66
N VAL A 79 0.47 -7.94 -2.25
CA VAL A 79 0.87 -7.09 -1.13
C VAL A 79 -0.30 -6.90 -0.19
N GLU A 80 -0.05 -7.11 1.11
CA GLU A 80 -1.01 -6.82 2.16
C GLU A 80 -0.98 -5.33 2.48
N VAL A 81 -2.16 -4.74 2.54
CA VAL A 81 -2.36 -3.30 2.73
C VAL A 81 -3.41 -3.05 3.79
N VAL A 82 -3.19 -2.01 4.57
CA VAL A 82 -4.21 -1.39 5.41
C VAL A 82 -4.51 -0.03 4.83
N LEU A 83 -5.78 0.21 4.54
CA LEU A 83 -6.26 1.48 4.01
C LEU A 83 -6.44 2.45 5.19
N ALA A 84 -6.11 3.72 4.96
CA ALA A 84 -6.61 4.81 5.79
C ALA A 84 -8.13 4.96 5.60
N ASP A 85 -8.81 5.73 6.46
CA ASP A 85 -10.23 6.04 6.30
C ASP A 85 -10.45 6.72 4.93
N PRO A 86 -11.21 6.12 4.00
CA PRO A 86 -11.39 6.70 2.68
C PRO A 86 -12.16 8.02 2.69
N THR A 87 -12.87 8.41 3.76
CA THR A 87 -13.72 9.63 3.86
C THR A 87 -14.64 9.88 2.64
N GLY A 88 -15.04 8.81 1.93
CA GLY A 88 -15.82 8.89 0.68
C GLY A 88 -15.01 9.25 -0.58
N SER A 89 -13.69 9.28 -0.51
CA SER A 89 -12.77 9.49 -1.62
C SER A 89 -12.64 8.26 -2.51
N SER A 90 -12.41 8.47 -3.80
CA SER A 90 -12.00 7.43 -4.75
C SER A 90 -10.50 7.13 -4.69
N THR A 91 -9.73 7.89 -3.90
CA THR A 91 -8.30 7.68 -3.65
C THR A 91 -8.05 7.63 -2.14
N VAL A 92 -7.32 6.62 -1.69
CA VAL A 92 -7.02 6.40 -0.27
C VAL A 92 -5.57 6.01 -0.07
N GLU A 93 -4.97 6.53 0.99
CA GLU A 93 -3.63 6.14 1.42
C GLU A 93 -3.62 4.70 1.95
N ILE A 94 -2.53 3.99 1.68
CA ILE A 94 -2.31 2.63 2.15
C ILE A 94 -0.97 2.52 2.87
N VAL A 95 -0.98 1.73 3.94
CA VAL A 95 0.24 1.26 4.61
C VAL A 95 0.45 -0.19 4.23
N ILE A 96 1.67 -0.50 3.77
CA ILE A 96 2.04 -1.85 3.36
C ILE A 96 2.43 -2.65 4.60
N GLN A 97 1.79 -3.79 4.81
CA GLN A 97 2.16 -4.74 5.86
C GLN A 97 3.09 -5.81 5.28
N GLY A 98 4.32 -5.87 5.80
CA GLY A 98 5.29 -6.91 5.45
C GLY A 98 6.27 -6.52 4.34
N ARG A 99 6.92 -7.54 3.74
CA ARG A 99 7.95 -7.31 2.72
C ARG A 99 7.31 -7.04 1.36
N LEU A 100 7.68 -5.93 0.76
CA LEU A 100 7.40 -5.69 -0.65
C LEU A 100 8.09 -6.73 -1.53
N PRO A 101 7.38 -7.32 -2.51
CA PRO A 101 7.99 -8.11 -3.55
C PRO A 101 8.65 -7.16 -4.56
N LEU A 102 9.86 -6.69 -4.25
CA LEU A 102 10.73 -5.96 -5.17
C LEU A 102 11.23 -6.90 -6.28
#